data_AF-A0A257H4A0-F1
#
_entry.id   AF-A0A257H4A0-F1
#
_cell.length_a   1.000
_cell.length_b   1.000
_cell.length_c   1.000
_cell.angle_alpha   90.00
_cell.angle_beta   90.00
_cell.angle_gamma   90.00
#
_symmetry.space_group_name_H-M   'P 1'
#
loop_
_entity.id
_entity.type
_entity.pdbx_description
1 polymer ?
#
loop_
_entity_poly.entity_id
_entity_poly.type
_entity_poly.pdbx_seq_one_letter_code
_entity_poly.pdbx_strand_id
1 'polypeptide(L)'
;MNDAVRTSAARGLGYQAAQELRRNYQQECGAEENLARQQMYGYQQNQQRANYEQRNATVNTEMQSQAAMDQCRESMRIIKTKKNRPNLTDGEKAELQRFEDNVRARCT
;
A
#
# COMPACT_ATOMS: atom_id res chain seq x y z
N MET A 1 18.95 -22.02 -27.23
CA MET A 1 20.05 -21.22 -27.81
C MET A 1 20.78 -20.34 -26.78
N ASN A 2 20.11 -19.69 -25.81
CA ASN A 2 20.76 -18.85 -24.79
C ASN A 2 21.90 -19.56 -24.01
N ASP A 3 21.68 -20.81 -23.59
CA ASP A 3 22.72 -21.58 -22.89
C ASP A 3 23.94 -21.93 -23.76
N ALA A 4 23.76 -22.08 -25.07
CA ALA A 4 24.87 -22.31 -25.99
C ALA A 4 25.76 -21.05 -26.11
N VAL A 5 25.16 -19.87 -26.02
CA VAL A 5 25.87 -18.57 -26.02
C VAL A 5 26.59 -18.34 -24.69
N ARG A 6 25.95 -18.67 -23.56
CA ARG A 6 26.53 -18.52 -22.22
C ARG A 6 27.68 -19.49 -21.96
N THR A 7 27.59 -20.71 -22.49
CA THR A 7 28.60 -21.77 -22.29
C THR A 7 29.56 -21.92 -23.47
N SER A 8 29.55 -20.99 -24.44
CA SER A 8 30.33 -21.11 -25.68
C SER A 8 31.83 -21.30 -25.45
N ALA A 9 32.40 -20.60 -24.47
CA ALA A 9 33.80 -20.72 -24.08
C ALA A 9 34.09 -22.06 -23.37
N ALA A 10 33.18 -22.52 -22.51
CA ALA A 10 33.31 -23.81 -21.82
C ALA A 10 33.17 -25.02 -22.77
N ARG A 11 32.51 -24.85 -23.92
CA ARG A 11 32.37 -25.86 -24.97
C ARG A 11 33.55 -25.88 -25.96
N GLY A 12 34.59 -25.08 -25.72
CA GLY A 12 35.78 -25.03 -26.59
C GLY A 12 35.51 -24.42 -27.97
N LEU A 13 34.45 -23.63 -28.14
CA LEU A 13 34.20 -22.96 -29.42
C LEU A 13 35.29 -21.92 -29.69
N GLY A 14 35.84 -21.95 -30.91
CA GLY A 14 36.76 -20.91 -31.38
C GLY A 14 36.12 -19.53 -31.33
N TYR A 15 36.95 -18.49 -31.15
CA TYR A 15 36.50 -17.10 -30.97
C TYR A 15 35.52 -16.64 -32.07
N GLN A 16 35.81 -16.98 -33.33
CA GLN A 16 34.97 -16.62 -34.48
C GLN A 16 33.58 -17.28 -34.41
N ALA A 17 33.51 -18.59 -34.12
CA ALA A 17 32.25 -19.31 -33.97
C ALA A 17 31.44 -18.81 -32.77
N ALA A 18 32.10 -18.46 -31.66
CA ALA A 18 31.44 -17.87 -30.50
C ALA A 18 30.89 -16.46 -30.79
N GLN A 19 31.60 -15.67 -31.61
CA GLN A 19 31.15 -14.34 -32.03
C GLN A 19 29.95 -14.41 -32.98
N GLU A 20 29.97 -15.34 -33.93
CA GLU A 20 28.87 -15.58 -34.87
C GLU A 20 27.61 -16.07 -34.13
N LEU A 21 27.78 -17.03 -33.21
CA LEU A 21 26.70 -17.52 -32.36
C LEU A 21 26.05 -16.39 -31.54
N ARG A 22 26.84 -15.44 -31.01
CA ARG A 22 26.32 -14.26 -30.31
C ARG A 22 25.54 -13.31 -31.22
N ARG A 23 26.03 -13.08 -32.44
CA ARG A 23 25.35 -12.22 -33.42
C ARG A 23 24.02 -12.82 -33.85
N ASN A 24 24.00 -14.11 -34.17
CA ASN A 24 22.78 -14.81 -34.57
C ASN A 24 21.77 -14.83 -33.42
N TYR A 25 22.23 -15.10 -32.20
CA TYR A 25 21.39 -15.01 -31.01
C TYR A 25 20.78 -13.61 -30.81
N GLN A 26 21.57 -12.55 -31.01
CA GLN A 26 21.08 -11.19 -30.87
C GLN A 26 20.07 -10.83 -31.96
N GLN A 27 20.25 -11.31 -33.20
CA GLN A 27 19.31 -11.09 -34.30
C GLN A 27 18.01 -11.86 -34.11
N GLU A 28 18.09 -13.12 -33.70
CA GLU A 28 16.93 -14.01 -33.59
C GLU A 28 16.15 -13.77 -32.28
N CYS A 29 16.83 -13.55 -31.16
CA CYS A 29 16.20 -13.49 -29.84
C CYS A 29 16.23 -12.10 -29.19
N GLY A 30 16.93 -11.11 -29.77
CA GLY A 30 17.13 -9.81 -29.14
C GLY A 30 15.82 -9.04 -28.89
N ALA A 31 14.89 -9.07 -29.84
CA ALA A 31 13.60 -8.40 -29.71
C ALA A 31 12.72 -9.03 -28.61
N GLU A 32 12.63 -10.36 -28.60
CA GLU A 32 11.85 -11.12 -27.61
C GLU A 32 12.44 -10.98 -26.21
N GLU A 33 13.78 -11.04 -26.06
CA GLU A 33 14.42 -10.81 -24.76
C GLU A 33 14.16 -9.39 -24.24
N ASN A 34 14.22 -8.38 -25.11
CA ASN A 34 13.92 -7.00 -24.73
C ASN A 34 12.47 -6.85 -24.27
N LEU A 35 11.53 -7.46 -25.00
CA LEU A 35 10.12 -7.46 -24.63
C LEU A 35 9.90 -8.17 -23.28
N ALA A 36 10.49 -9.35 -23.09
CA ALA A 36 10.39 -10.11 -21.85
C ALA A 36 10.97 -9.33 -20.66
N ARG A 37 12.11 -8.65 -20.84
CA ARG A 37 12.68 -7.78 -19.80
C ARG A 37 11.74 -6.63 -19.46
N GLN A 38 11.20 -5.94 -20.47
CA GLN A 38 10.27 -4.83 -20.26
C GLN A 38 9.01 -5.30 -19.52
N GLN A 39 8.45 -6.45 -19.88
CA GLN A 39 7.31 -7.04 -19.17
C GLN A 39 7.64 -7.38 -17.72
N MET A 40 8.81 -7.97 -17.47
CA MET A 40 9.27 -8.29 -16.11
C MET A 40 9.45 -7.04 -15.25
N TYR A 41 10.08 -5.99 -15.79
CA TYR A 41 10.21 -4.71 -15.07
C TYR A 41 8.85 -4.07 -14.80
N GLY A 42 7.94 -4.08 -15.78
CA GLY A 42 6.58 -3.58 -15.62
C GLY A 42 5.81 -4.35 -14.54
N TYR A 43 5.91 -5.68 -14.53
CA TYR A 43 5.29 -6.52 -13.50
C TYR A 43 5.84 -6.21 -12.09
N GLN A 44 7.16 -6.11 -11.95
CA GLN A 44 7.79 -5.78 -10.67
C GLN A 44 7.37 -4.39 -10.16
N GLN A 45 7.33 -3.39 -11.04
CA GLN A 45 6.90 -2.05 -10.67
C GLN A 45 5.43 -2.02 -10.25
N ASN A 46 4.56 -2.70 -11.00
CA ASN A 46 3.14 -2.81 -10.67
C ASN A 46 2.93 -3.53 -9.32
N GLN A 47 3.69 -4.59 -9.06
CA GLN A 47 3.61 -5.31 -7.79
C GLN A 47 4.07 -4.44 -6.61
N GLN A 48 5.16 -3.69 -6.77
CA GLN A 48 5.63 -2.74 -5.74
C GLN A 48 4.60 -1.65 -5.47
N ARG A 49 4.01 -1.10 -6.54
CA ARG A 49 2.96 -0.08 -6.44
C ARG A 49 1.73 -0.62 -5.73
N ALA A 50 1.24 -1.80 -6.11
CA ALA A 50 0.09 -2.44 -5.45
C ALA A 50 0.35 -2.70 -3.96
N ASN A 51 1.55 -3.18 -3.60
CA ASN A 51 1.94 -3.39 -2.20
C ASN A 51 1.98 -2.07 -1.41
N TYR A 52 2.50 -1.00 -2.03
CA TYR A 52 2.54 0.33 -1.42
C TYR A 52 1.14 0.91 -1.21
N GLU A 53 0.28 0.84 -2.24
CA GLU A 53 -1.11 1.30 -2.17
C GLU A 53 -1.90 0.53 -1.11
N GLN A 54 -1.73 -0.80 -1.03
CA GLN A 54 -2.36 -1.63 -0.01
C GLN A 54 -1.92 -1.23 1.41
N ARG A 55 -0.61 -1.05 1.63
CA ARG A 55 -0.09 -0.62 2.94
C ARG A 55 -0.62 0.74 3.34
N ASN A 56 -0.61 1.71 2.42
CA ASN A 56 -1.13 3.05 2.68
C ASN A 56 -2.64 3.03 2.97
N ALA A 57 -3.41 2.19 2.27
CA ALA A 57 -4.84 2.05 2.54
C ALA A 57 -5.08 1.52 3.96
N THR A 58 -4.32 0.51 4.39
CA THR A 58 -4.40 -0.01 5.76
C THR A 58 -4.05 1.04 6.79
N VAL A 59 -2.91 1.74 6.63
CA VAL A 59 -2.47 2.79 7.57
C VAL A 59 -3.49 3.93 7.65
N ASN A 60 -4.03 4.37 6.51
CA ASN A 60 -5.06 5.42 6.50
C ASN A 60 -6.34 4.97 7.22
N THR A 61 -6.75 3.71 7.03
CA THR A 61 -7.93 3.15 7.69
C THR A 61 -7.72 3.04 9.20
N GLU A 62 -6.55 2.59 9.65
CA GLU A 62 -6.17 2.53 11.07
C GLU A 62 -6.10 3.92 11.70
N MET A 63 -5.54 4.90 11.00
CA MET A 63 -5.50 6.28 11.48
C MET A 63 -6.90 6.88 11.62
N GLN A 64 -7.79 6.62 10.65
CA GLN A 64 -9.18 7.08 10.72
C GLN A 64 -9.96 6.42 11.86
N SER A 65 -9.76 5.11 12.08
CA SER A 65 -10.41 4.41 13.18
C SER A 65 -9.91 4.91 14.54
N GLN A 66 -8.61 5.11 14.70
CA GLN A 66 -8.03 5.72 15.90
C GLN A 66 -8.58 7.12 16.16
N ALA A 67 -8.62 7.97 15.13
CA ALA A 67 -9.18 9.32 15.26
C ALA A 67 -10.66 9.30 15.68
N ALA A 68 -11.46 8.36 15.14
CA ALA A 68 -12.86 8.19 15.55
C ALA A 68 -12.97 7.73 17.02
N MET A 69 -12.12 6.79 17.45
CA MET A 69 -12.08 6.35 18.85
C MET A 69 -11.69 7.48 19.80
N ASP A 70 -10.72 8.31 19.43
CA ASP A 70 -10.28 9.46 20.21
C ASP A 70 -11.38 10.53 20.33
N GLN A 71 -12.10 10.80 19.24
CA GLN A 71 -13.26 11.70 19.26
C GLN A 71 -14.36 11.19 20.20
N CYS A 72 -14.64 9.89 20.17
CA CYS A 72 -15.61 9.28 21.08
C CYS A 72 -15.16 9.35 22.54
N ARG A 73 -13.88 9.06 22.81
CA ARG A 73 -13.30 9.16 24.15
C ARG A 73 -13.37 10.58 24.71
N GLU A 74 -13.03 11.58 23.88
CA GLU A 74 -13.06 12.98 24.28
C GLU A 74 -14.50 13.45 24.53
N SER A 75 -15.44 13.04 23.68
CA SER A 75 -16.86 13.34 23.86
C SER A 75 -17.39 12.79 25.20
N MET A 76 -17.01 11.56 25.56
CA MET A 76 -17.35 10.96 26.85
C MET A 76 -16.71 11.68 28.04
N ARG A 77 -15.48 12.18 27.88
CA ARG A 77 -14.82 13.03 28.89
C ARG A 77 -15.60 14.33 29.10
N ILE A 78 -16.01 15.00 28.02
CA ILE A 78 -16.81 16.23 28.07
C ILE A 78 -18.14 15.98 28.79
N ILE A 79 -18.84 14.89 28.44
CA ILE A 79 -20.09 14.50 29.13
C ILE A 79 -19.85 14.36 30.62
N LYS A 80 -18.82 13.59 31.02
CA LYS A 80 -18.48 13.40 32.44
C LYS A 80 -18.21 14.72 33.15
N THR A 81 -17.43 15.62 32.54
CA THR A 81 -17.14 16.94 33.10
C THR A 81 -18.41 17.79 33.23
N LYS A 82 -19.28 17.80 32.21
CA LYS A 82 -20.54 18.56 32.23
C LYS A 82 -21.51 18.03 33.28
N LYS A 83 -21.64 16.71 33.45
CA LYS A 83 -22.48 16.08 34.49
C LYS A 83 -22.02 16.40 35.91
N ASN A 84 -20.72 16.56 36.11
CA ASN A 84 -20.15 16.87 37.43
C ASN A 84 -20.28 18.36 37.81
N ARG A 85 -20.70 19.25 36.90
CA ARG A 85 -20.92 20.65 37.23
C ARG A 85 -22.15 20.79 38.14
N PRO A 86 -22.06 21.50 39.27
CA PRO A 86 -23.24 21.84 40.05
C PRO A 86 -24.06 22.93 39.34
N ASN A 87 -25.38 22.94 39.59
CA ASN A 87 -26.31 24.02 39.17
C ASN A 87 -26.43 24.24 37.65
N LEU A 88 -26.52 23.18 36.85
CA LEU A 88 -26.87 23.35 35.42
C LEU A 88 -28.26 23.97 35.29
N THR A 89 -28.37 24.98 34.43
CA THR A 89 -29.66 25.51 33.99
C THR A 89 -30.43 24.47 33.18
N ASP A 90 -31.75 24.63 33.07
CA ASP A 90 -32.56 23.66 32.31
C ASP A 90 -32.21 23.65 30.81
N GLY A 91 -31.78 24.80 30.27
CA GLY A 91 -31.23 24.88 28.91
C GLY A 91 -29.94 24.06 28.74
N GLU A 92 -29.01 24.17 29.68
CA GLU A 92 -27.76 23.39 29.63
C GLU A 92 -28.01 21.90 29.83
N LYS A 93 -29.00 21.50 30.63
CA LYS A 93 -29.41 20.08 30.76
C LYS A 93 -29.94 19.54 29.45
N ALA A 94 -30.81 20.30 28.76
CA ALA A 94 -31.35 19.90 27.47
C ALA A 94 -30.27 19.81 26.39
N GLU A 95 -29.30 20.72 26.40
CA GLU A 95 -28.13 20.65 25.51
C GLU A 95 -27.25 19.44 25.82
N LEU A 96 -26.96 19.18 27.10
CA LEU A 96 -26.19 18.01 27.53
C LEU A 96 -26.88 16.71 27.11
N GLN A 97 -28.20 16.61 27.28
CA GLN A 97 -28.97 15.44 26.84
C GLN A 97 -28.85 15.21 25.33
N ARG A 98 -29.04 16.26 24.52
CA ARG A 98 -28.85 16.17 23.06
C ARG A 98 -27.43 15.76 22.68
N PHE A 99 -26.43 16.25 23.42
CA PHE A 99 -25.05 15.86 23.19
C PHE A 99 -24.82 14.39 23.54
N GLU A 100 -25.32 13.90 24.68
CA GLU A 100 -25.27 12.49 25.07
C GLU A 100 -25.91 11.58 24.02
N ASP A 101 -27.07 11.95 23.49
CA ASP A 101 -27.78 11.14 22.48
C ASP A 101 -27.03 11.13 21.14
N ASN A 102 -26.45 12.25 20.72
CA ASN A 102 -25.60 12.31 19.52
C ASN A 102 -24.33 11.46 19.66
N VAL A 103 -23.68 11.50 20.82
CA VAL A 103 -22.48 10.70 21.10
C VAL A 103 -22.84 9.22 21.13
N ARG A 104 -23.96 8.86 21.78
CA ARG A 104 -24.47 7.49 21.77
C ARG A 104 -24.70 7.01 20.34
N ALA A 105 -25.41 7.78 19.51
CA ALA A 105 -25.68 7.40 18.12
C ALA A 105 -24.43 7.27 17.23
N ARG A 106 -23.31 7.91 17.57
CA ARG A 106 -22.07 7.90 16.77
C ARG A 106 -21.00 6.93 17.27
N CYS A 107 -21.00 6.63 18.56
CA CYS A 107 -19.91 5.94 19.24
C CYS A 107 -20.28 4.56 19.83
N THR A 108 -21.55 4.14 19.70
CA THR A 108 -21.98 2.74 19.91
C THR A 108 -21.96 1.98 18.61
#